data_AF-A2EVT8-F1
#
_entry.id   AF-A2EVT8-F1
#
_cell.length_a   1.000
_cell.length_b   1.000
_cell.length_c   1.000
_cell.angle_alpha   90.00
_cell.angle_beta   90.00
_cell.angle_gamma   90.00
#
_symmetry.space_group_name_H-M   'P 1'
#
loop_
_entity.id
_entity.type
_entity.pdbx_description
1 polymer ?
#
loop_
_entity_poly.entity_id
_entity_poly.type
_entity_poly.pdbx_seq_one_letter_code
_entity_poly.pdbx_strand_id
1 'polypeptide(L)'
;MRFREYYYDGKSYTYYNHSWYELVFEHNYSSTSKCFSSKKDALNINENGKYSILYDLNSTKYLMKDKYRYFILDYPNLNKINSWRQRNSPTVEKEKLNVMEALGFERYVTELPMEGWGGLVLSQLNLNRSLLDGLPGISHWQYAVAMICVEGNRYVEMGYPASFNEELQIEVITDRIRLWAARGKVFPTIPHSCVINYNLFRFQTIITLFMLLPET
;
A
#
# COMPACT_ATOMS: atom_id res chain seq x y z
N MET A 1 -3.75 9.80 7.78
CA MET A 1 -4.90 8.92 8.11
C MET A 1 -4.34 7.59 8.64
N ARG A 2 -4.82 7.01 9.74
CA ARG A 2 -4.29 5.72 10.25
C ARG A 2 -5.23 4.58 9.85
N PHE A 3 -4.77 3.67 9.00
CA PHE A 3 -5.55 2.47 8.65
C PHE A 3 -5.86 1.67 9.91
N ARG A 4 -7.13 1.26 10.06
CA ARG A 4 -7.48 0.23 11.02
C ARG A 4 -7.15 -1.12 10.38
N GLU A 5 -6.26 -1.84 11.03
CA GLU A 5 -5.86 -3.18 10.62
C GLU A 5 -6.75 -4.22 11.30
N TYR A 6 -7.17 -5.21 10.52
CA TYR A 6 -8.00 -6.33 10.95
C TYR A 6 -7.24 -7.61 10.67
N TYR A 7 -7.20 -8.52 11.63
CA TYR A 7 -6.54 -9.81 11.47
C TYR A 7 -7.58 -10.93 11.35
N TYR A 8 -7.46 -11.75 10.31
CA TYR A 8 -8.33 -12.90 10.08
C TYR A 8 -7.58 -13.97 9.29
N ASP A 9 -7.71 -15.23 9.70
CA ASP A 9 -7.13 -16.40 9.01
C ASP A 9 -5.64 -16.22 8.66
N GLY A 10 -4.85 -15.80 9.65
CA GLY A 10 -3.40 -15.65 9.45
C GLY A 10 -2.98 -14.41 8.67
N LYS A 11 -3.91 -13.50 8.33
CA LYS A 11 -3.68 -12.42 7.37
C LYS A 11 -4.19 -11.08 7.88
N SER A 12 -3.49 -10.03 7.47
CA SER A 12 -3.84 -8.64 7.76
C SER A 12 -4.66 -8.02 6.65
N TYR A 13 -5.68 -7.27 7.05
CA TYR A 13 -6.60 -6.57 6.18
C TYR A 13 -6.80 -5.13 6.62
N THR A 14 -7.13 -4.27 5.67
CA THR A 14 -7.65 -2.92 5.94
C THR A 14 -8.87 -2.64 5.07
N TYR A 15 -9.74 -1.74 5.52
CA TYR A 15 -10.86 -1.26 4.74
C TYR A 15 -10.63 0.20 4.36
N TYR A 16 -10.60 0.48 3.06
CA TYR A 16 -10.34 1.81 2.52
C TYR A 16 -11.14 2.03 1.24
N ASN A 17 -11.71 3.22 1.08
CA ASN A 17 -12.51 3.62 -0.08
C ASN A 17 -13.47 2.50 -0.57
N HIS A 18 -14.31 2.03 0.34
CA HIS A 18 -15.32 1.01 0.09
C HIS A 18 -14.81 -0.39 -0.32
N SER A 19 -13.51 -0.67 -0.17
CA SER A 19 -12.90 -1.94 -0.57
C SER A 19 -12.05 -2.53 0.55
N TRP A 20 -12.00 -3.85 0.61
CA TRP A 20 -11.08 -4.60 1.47
C TRP A 20 -9.74 -4.77 0.76
N TYR A 21 -8.66 -4.51 1.48
CA TYR A 21 -7.29 -4.73 1.03
C TYR A 21 -6.59 -5.75 1.93
N GLU A 22 -5.85 -6.68 1.32
CA GLU A 22 -4.95 -7.63 1.99
C GLU A 22 -3.56 -7.00 2.06
N LEU A 23 -2.88 -7.12 3.20
CA LEU A 23 -1.46 -6.79 3.28
C LEU A 23 -0.72 -7.81 2.41
N VAL A 24 0.04 -7.33 1.42
CA VAL A 24 0.80 -8.21 0.51
C VAL A 24 2.30 -8.08 0.70
N PHE A 25 2.73 -7.02 1.36
CA PHE A 25 4.12 -6.77 1.68
C PHE A 25 4.22 -5.79 2.85
N GLU A 26 5.12 -6.07 3.79
CA GLU A 26 5.58 -5.13 4.80
C GLU A 26 7.10 -5.23 4.90
N HIS A 27 7.74 -4.07 5.02
CA HIS A 27 9.11 -4.00 5.50
C HIS A 27 9.18 -2.94 6.59
N ASN A 28 9.51 -3.38 7.79
CA ASN A 28 9.89 -2.54 8.92
C ASN A 28 11.42 -2.58 9.10
N TYR A 29 12.08 -1.65 8.44
CA TYR A 29 13.53 -1.50 8.40
C TYR A 29 14.08 -1.24 9.81
N SER A 30 15.11 -1.96 10.19
CA SER A 30 15.80 -1.80 11.47
C SER A 30 17.22 -2.35 11.39
N SER A 31 18.01 -2.19 12.45
CA SER A 31 19.34 -2.80 12.54
C SER A 31 19.33 -4.32 12.32
N THR A 32 18.22 -4.98 12.65
CA THR A 32 18.01 -6.43 12.50
C THR A 32 17.24 -6.82 11.23
N SER A 33 16.33 -5.97 10.76
CA SER A 33 15.60 -6.15 9.50
C SER A 33 16.13 -5.17 8.46
N LYS A 34 17.28 -5.50 7.86
CA LYS A 34 17.86 -4.75 6.73
C LYS A 34 17.10 -5.03 5.42
N CYS A 35 17.62 -4.61 4.27
CA CYS A 35 17.18 -5.03 2.93
C CYS A 35 16.99 -6.57 2.73
N PHE A 36 16.33 -6.97 1.65
CA PHE A 36 16.16 -8.38 1.26
C PHE A 36 17.44 -8.94 0.64
N SER A 37 17.79 -10.20 0.92
CA SER A 37 19.05 -10.78 0.40
C SER A 37 18.98 -11.06 -1.11
N SER A 38 17.77 -11.28 -1.63
CA SER A 38 17.55 -11.62 -3.04
C SER A 38 16.14 -11.22 -3.51
N LYS A 39 15.94 -11.18 -4.83
CA LYS A 39 14.59 -11.02 -5.42
C LYS A 39 13.64 -12.16 -5.03
N LYS A 40 14.17 -13.36 -4.76
CA LYS A 40 13.38 -14.52 -4.32
C LYS A 40 12.83 -14.30 -2.92
N ASP A 41 13.66 -13.81 -1.99
CA ASP A 41 13.25 -13.48 -0.62
C ASP A 41 12.24 -12.33 -0.65
N ALA A 42 12.52 -11.30 -1.46
CA ALA A 42 11.62 -10.18 -1.66
C ALA A 42 10.23 -10.61 -2.17
N LEU A 43 10.12 -11.71 -2.92
CA LEU A 43 8.84 -12.22 -3.43
C LEU A 43 8.02 -12.97 -2.39
N ASN A 44 8.67 -13.69 -1.47
CA ASN A 44 8.02 -14.56 -0.49
C ASN A 44 8.86 -14.68 0.78
N ILE A 45 8.41 -14.05 1.87
CA ILE A 45 9.06 -14.14 3.17
C ILE A 45 8.05 -13.88 4.29
N ASN A 46 8.31 -14.46 5.46
CA ASN A 46 7.52 -14.22 6.66
C ASN A 46 8.45 -14.26 7.88
N GLU A 47 9.18 -13.18 8.08
CA GLU A 47 10.14 -13.00 9.18
C GLU A 47 9.83 -11.71 9.94
N ASN A 48 10.39 -11.59 11.15
CA ASN A 48 10.21 -10.37 11.93
C ASN A 48 10.74 -9.14 11.17
N GLY A 49 9.88 -8.17 10.93
CA GLY A 49 10.19 -6.96 10.17
C GLY A 49 10.13 -7.11 8.64
N LYS A 50 9.90 -8.32 8.11
CA LYS A 50 9.78 -8.60 6.67
C LYS A 50 8.65 -9.57 6.37
N TYR A 51 7.63 -9.07 5.73
CA TYR A 51 6.54 -9.87 5.22
C TYR A 51 6.39 -9.64 3.71
N SER A 52 6.24 -10.70 2.93
CA SER A 52 5.99 -10.60 1.49
C SER A 52 5.25 -11.82 0.98
N ILE A 53 4.17 -11.57 0.27
CA ILE A 53 3.46 -12.53 -0.58
C ILE A 53 3.31 -11.97 -2.00
N LEU A 54 4.28 -11.17 -2.45
CA LEU A 54 4.23 -10.49 -3.75
C LEU A 54 4.09 -11.47 -4.92
N TYR A 55 4.56 -12.71 -4.78
CA TYR A 55 4.35 -13.78 -5.76
C TYR A 55 2.86 -14.00 -6.12
N ASP A 56 1.95 -13.69 -5.19
CA ASP A 56 0.52 -13.92 -5.33
C ASP A 56 -0.19 -12.74 -6.02
N LEU A 57 0.48 -11.61 -6.28
CA LEU A 57 -0.15 -10.41 -6.87
C LEU A 57 -0.76 -10.64 -8.26
N ASN A 58 -0.29 -11.64 -9.00
CA ASN A 58 -0.89 -11.99 -10.29
C ASN A 58 -2.20 -12.78 -10.17
N SER A 59 -2.56 -13.23 -8.97
CA SER A 59 -3.80 -13.95 -8.72
C SER A 59 -5.04 -13.14 -9.11
N THR A 60 -6.07 -13.85 -9.57
CA THR A 60 -7.38 -13.26 -9.93
C THR A 60 -8.10 -12.70 -8.70
N LYS A 61 -7.70 -13.08 -7.48
CA LYS A 61 -8.27 -12.55 -6.24
C LYS A 61 -8.03 -11.05 -6.05
N TYR A 62 -6.98 -10.50 -6.67
CA TYR A 62 -6.66 -9.07 -6.67
C TYR A 62 -7.12 -8.34 -7.94
N LEU A 63 -7.85 -9.03 -8.82
CA LEU A 63 -8.39 -8.44 -10.04
C LEU A 63 -9.85 -8.04 -9.79
N MET A 64 -10.12 -6.74 -9.88
CA MET A 64 -11.45 -6.19 -9.66
C MET A 64 -12.34 -6.38 -10.90
N LYS A 65 -13.65 -6.11 -10.76
CA LYS A 65 -14.63 -6.33 -11.84
C LYS A 65 -14.31 -5.53 -13.11
N ASP A 66 -13.75 -4.34 -12.95
CA ASP A 66 -13.30 -3.44 -14.02
C ASP A 66 -11.97 -3.85 -14.69
N LYS A 67 -11.41 -5.00 -14.29
CA LYS A 67 -10.13 -5.53 -14.77
C LYS A 67 -8.91 -4.70 -14.36
N TYR A 68 -9.03 -3.94 -13.27
CA TYR A 68 -7.91 -3.27 -12.63
C TYR A 68 -7.52 -3.95 -11.31
N ARG A 69 -6.31 -3.65 -10.88
CA ARG A 69 -5.75 -3.97 -9.56
C ARG A 69 -5.56 -2.66 -8.81
N TYR A 70 -5.96 -2.62 -7.56
CA TYR A 70 -5.95 -1.42 -6.74
C TYR A 70 -4.96 -1.62 -5.61
N PHE A 71 -4.13 -0.61 -5.37
CA PHE A 71 -3.04 -0.68 -4.42
C PHE A 71 -3.02 0.53 -3.50
N ILE A 72 -2.48 0.31 -2.30
CA ILE A 72 -2.11 1.36 -1.36
C ILE A 72 -0.67 1.10 -0.94
N LEU A 73 0.19 2.07 -1.16
CA LEU A 73 1.51 2.15 -0.56
C LEU A 73 1.41 3.07 0.66
N ASP A 74 1.62 2.48 1.82
CA ASP A 74 1.44 3.10 3.12
C ASP A 74 2.81 3.27 3.78
N TYR A 75 3.03 4.46 4.33
CA TYR A 75 4.25 4.88 5.01
C TYR A 75 3.93 5.19 6.48
N PRO A 76 3.89 4.18 7.36
CA PRO A 76 3.33 4.34 8.70
C PRO A 76 4.01 5.42 9.53
N ASN A 77 5.35 5.52 9.44
CA ASN A 77 6.12 6.48 10.24
C ASN A 77 6.02 7.92 9.71
N LEU A 78 5.59 8.09 8.46
CA LEU A 78 5.28 9.40 7.88
C LEU A 78 3.80 9.77 8.06
N ASN A 79 2.94 8.82 8.44
CA ASN A 79 1.48 8.95 8.42
C ASN A 79 0.93 9.38 7.04
N LYS A 80 1.54 8.85 5.97
CA LYS A 80 1.22 9.19 4.59
C LYS A 80 0.89 7.94 3.78
N ILE A 81 -0.01 8.11 2.81
CA ILE A 81 -0.38 7.05 1.87
C ILE A 81 -0.35 7.55 0.44
N ASN A 82 -0.08 6.63 -0.48
CA ASN A 82 -0.32 6.80 -1.90
C ASN A 82 -1.18 5.62 -2.38
N SER A 83 -2.21 5.89 -3.18
CA SER A 83 -3.11 4.87 -3.71
C SER A 83 -3.39 5.10 -5.19
N TRP A 84 -3.48 3.99 -5.93
CA TRP A 84 -3.61 3.99 -7.38
C TRP A 84 -4.24 2.69 -7.86
N ARG A 85 -4.52 2.64 -9.16
CA ARG A 85 -4.81 1.40 -9.88
C ARG A 85 -3.88 1.21 -11.07
N GLN A 86 -3.76 -0.03 -11.53
CA GLN A 86 -3.09 -0.42 -12.77
C GLN A 86 -3.70 -1.73 -13.30
N ARG A 87 -3.52 -2.06 -14.58
CA ARG A 87 -4.11 -3.26 -15.20
C ARG A 87 -3.32 -4.52 -14.89
N ASN A 88 -2.00 -4.47 -15.07
CA ASN A 88 -1.19 -5.67 -14.88
C ASN A 88 -0.71 -5.81 -13.43
N SER A 89 -0.33 -7.04 -13.08
CA SER A 89 0.35 -7.29 -11.81
C SER A 89 1.74 -6.63 -11.82
N PRO A 90 2.14 -5.92 -10.74
CA PRO A 90 3.49 -5.40 -10.60
C PRO A 90 4.59 -6.44 -10.76
N THR A 91 4.31 -7.71 -10.41
CA THR A 91 5.28 -8.82 -10.55
C THR A 91 5.36 -9.42 -11.95
N VAL A 92 4.57 -8.93 -12.90
CA VAL A 92 4.50 -9.47 -14.28
C VAL A 92 4.84 -8.42 -15.31
N GLU A 93 4.35 -7.19 -15.14
CA GLU A 93 4.68 -6.08 -16.03
C GLU A 93 6.16 -5.72 -15.85
N LYS A 94 6.96 -5.96 -16.89
CA LYS A 94 8.38 -5.65 -16.88
C LYS A 94 8.57 -4.17 -17.17
N GLU A 95 9.43 -3.53 -16.37
CA GLU A 95 9.96 -2.22 -16.66
C GLU A 95 10.63 -2.16 -18.04
N LYS A 96 10.44 -1.04 -18.76
CA LYS A 96 11.04 -0.78 -20.08
C LYS A 96 11.54 0.64 -20.14
N LEU A 97 12.70 0.86 -20.77
CA LEU A 97 13.27 2.19 -20.94
C LEU A 97 12.26 3.14 -21.62
N ASN A 98 12.13 4.36 -21.10
CA ASN A 98 11.21 5.40 -21.57
C ASN A 98 9.71 5.06 -21.45
N VAL A 99 9.34 3.99 -20.73
CA VAL A 99 7.95 3.70 -20.37
C VAL A 99 7.74 4.12 -18.92
N MET A 100 7.22 5.33 -18.74
CA MET A 100 7.14 6.02 -17.44
C MET A 100 5.94 5.62 -16.58
N GLU A 101 5.04 4.79 -17.10
CA GLU A 101 3.83 4.38 -16.38
C GLU A 101 3.51 2.90 -16.63
N ALA A 102 3.05 2.22 -15.59
CA ALA A 102 2.44 0.91 -15.69
C ALA A 102 1.15 0.99 -16.53
N LEU A 103 0.80 -0.10 -17.21
CA LEU A 103 -0.37 -0.10 -18.09
C LEU A 103 -1.66 0.24 -17.31
N GLY A 104 -2.32 1.31 -17.74
CA GLY A 104 -3.56 1.80 -17.12
C GLY A 104 -3.35 2.38 -15.73
N PHE A 105 -2.16 2.88 -15.44
CA PHE A 105 -1.88 3.58 -14.20
C PHE A 105 -2.83 4.78 -13.99
N GLU A 106 -3.41 4.88 -12.80
CA GLU A 106 -4.23 6.04 -12.41
C GLU A 106 -4.13 6.28 -10.91
N ARG A 107 -3.83 7.54 -10.55
CA ARG A 107 -3.66 7.99 -9.16
C ARG A 107 -5.02 8.32 -8.53
N TYR A 108 -5.18 8.00 -7.25
CA TYR A 108 -6.35 8.39 -6.47
C TYR A 108 -5.99 9.32 -5.32
N VAL A 109 -5.07 8.89 -4.47
CA VAL A 109 -4.57 9.70 -3.35
C VAL A 109 -3.05 9.68 -3.41
N THR A 110 -2.44 10.86 -3.33
CA THR A 110 -0.98 11.03 -3.27
C THR A 110 -0.65 12.03 -2.18
N GLU A 111 -0.49 11.55 -0.94
CA GLU A 111 -0.21 12.44 0.21
C GLU A 111 1.28 12.78 0.35
N LEU A 112 2.16 11.99 -0.28
CA LEU A 112 3.55 12.37 -0.55
C LEU A 112 3.65 12.84 -2.00
N PRO A 113 4.43 13.89 -2.29
CA PRO A 113 4.72 14.28 -3.67
C PRO A 113 5.34 13.06 -4.38
N MET A 114 4.70 12.63 -5.46
CA MET A 114 5.16 11.48 -6.24
C MET A 114 5.58 11.92 -7.64
N GLU A 115 6.60 12.78 -7.72
CA GLU A 115 7.14 13.20 -9.01
C GLU A 115 7.61 11.98 -9.80
N GLY A 116 7.17 11.91 -11.06
CA GLY A 116 7.44 10.82 -11.99
C GLY A 116 6.77 9.47 -11.67
N TRP A 117 6.12 9.28 -10.52
CA TRP A 117 5.54 7.98 -10.15
C TRP A 117 4.52 7.49 -11.18
N GLY A 118 4.76 6.27 -11.63
CA GLY A 118 4.01 5.61 -12.70
C GLY A 118 3.32 4.32 -12.27
N GLY A 119 3.23 4.05 -10.98
CA GLY A 119 2.78 2.75 -10.45
C GLY A 119 3.91 1.73 -10.41
N LEU A 120 3.60 0.53 -9.90
CA LEU A 120 4.62 -0.49 -9.64
C LEU A 120 4.78 -1.45 -10.82
N VAL A 121 6.01 -1.65 -11.26
CA VAL A 121 6.39 -2.67 -12.27
C VAL A 121 7.57 -3.51 -11.79
N LEU A 122 7.81 -4.65 -12.42
CA LEU A 122 8.94 -5.52 -12.12
C LEU A 122 10.23 -4.85 -12.62
N SER A 123 11.08 -4.45 -11.69
CA SER A 123 12.30 -3.69 -11.99
C SER A 123 13.25 -4.48 -12.89
N GLN A 124 13.69 -3.85 -13.98
CA GLN A 124 14.64 -4.39 -14.96
C GLN A 124 15.84 -3.46 -15.16
N LEU A 125 15.66 -2.14 -15.05
CA LEU A 125 16.68 -1.15 -15.38
C LEU A 125 17.60 -0.86 -14.20
N ASN A 126 17.08 -0.91 -12.97
CA ASN A 126 17.83 -0.56 -11.76
C ASN A 126 18.61 -1.73 -11.13
N LEU A 127 19.18 -2.62 -11.97
CA LEU A 127 20.19 -3.66 -11.68
C LEU A 127 20.23 -4.16 -10.22
N ASN A 128 19.11 -4.70 -9.74
CA ASN A 128 18.97 -5.34 -8.42
C ASN A 128 18.89 -4.41 -7.20
N ARG A 129 18.45 -3.15 -7.31
CA ARG A 129 18.17 -2.33 -6.12
C ARG A 129 16.84 -2.64 -5.46
N SER A 130 15.84 -3.06 -6.24
CA SER A 130 14.53 -3.48 -5.74
C SER A 130 13.93 -4.60 -6.60
N LEU A 131 12.87 -5.22 -6.09
CA LEU A 131 12.04 -6.11 -6.89
C LEU A 131 11.06 -5.32 -7.77
N LEU A 132 10.37 -4.34 -7.17
CA LEU A 132 9.37 -3.53 -7.85
C LEU A 132 9.82 -2.07 -7.88
N ASP A 133 9.66 -1.44 -9.03
CA ASP A 133 9.99 -0.03 -9.26
C ASP A 133 8.70 0.80 -9.34
N GLY A 134 8.68 1.92 -8.64
CA GLY A 134 7.58 2.89 -8.65
C GLY A 134 7.78 4.05 -9.62
N LEU A 135 8.98 4.17 -10.17
CA LEU A 135 9.38 5.21 -11.10
C LEU A 135 9.92 4.57 -12.39
N PRO A 136 9.06 3.84 -13.14
CA PRO A 136 9.52 3.00 -14.22
C PRO A 136 10.13 3.79 -15.37
N GLY A 137 11.05 3.16 -16.10
CA GLY A 137 11.53 3.66 -17.38
C GLY A 137 12.69 4.66 -17.29
N ILE A 138 13.12 4.98 -16.07
CA ILE A 138 14.34 5.74 -15.77
C ILE A 138 15.21 5.01 -14.74
N SER A 139 16.48 5.40 -14.63
CA SER A 139 17.45 4.76 -13.72
C SER A 139 17.36 5.24 -12.26
N HIS A 140 16.21 5.77 -11.86
CA HIS A 140 15.91 6.20 -10.50
C HIS A 140 14.89 5.24 -9.89
N TRP A 141 14.90 5.07 -8.57
CA TRP A 141 14.18 3.97 -7.90
C TRP A 141 13.43 4.45 -6.65
N GLN A 142 12.88 5.67 -6.71
CA GLN A 142 11.97 6.18 -5.70
C GLN A 142 10.70 5.34 -5.66
N TYR A 143 10.08 5.31 -4.47
CA TYR A 143 8.82 4.61 -4.23
C TYR A 143 8.89 3.09 -4.50
N ALA A 144 10.10 2.55 -4.64
CA ALA A 144 10.34 1.14 -4.88
C ALA A 144 9.84 0.28 -3.72
N VAL A 145 9.44 -0.95 -4.06
CA VAL A 145 9.02 -1.97 -3.09
C VAL A 145 10.00 -3.14 -3.13
N ALA A 146 10.31 -3.64 -1.93
CA ALA A 146 11.23 -4.73 -1.68
C ALA A 146 12.68 -4.43 -2.14
N MET A 147 13.35 -3.54 -1.41
CA MET A 147 14.75 -3.16 -1.61
C MET A 147 15.70 -4.34 -1.36
N ILE A 148 16.57 -4.63 -2.31
CA ILE A 148 17.55 -5.73 -2.23
C ILE A 148 18.89 -5.20 -1.67
N CYS A 149 19.57 -6.02 -0.90
CA CYS A 149 20.88 -5.71 -0.35
C CYS A 149 21.93 -5.72 -1.45
N VAL A 150 22.39 -4.52 -1.81
CA VAL A 150 23.51 -4.30 -2.72
C VAL A 150 24.56 -3.49 -1.97
N GLU A 151 25.81 -3.92 -2.04
CA GLU A 151 26.94 -3.24 -1.41
C GLU A 151 27.08 -1.80 -1.92
N GLY A 152 27.47 -0.87 -1.03
CA GLY A 152 27.60 0.55 -1.36
C GLY A 152 26.29 1.30 -1.59
N ASN A 153 25.14 0.66 -1.37
CA ASN A 153 23.85 1.30 -1.47
C ASN A 153 23.50 2.06 -0.17
N ARG A 154 23.57 3.40 -0.16
CA ARG A 154 23.27 4.24 1.02
C ARG A 154 21.90 3.96 1.67
N TYR A 155 20.94 3.51 0.88
CA TYR A 155 19.59 3.19 1.36
C TYR A 155 19.56 1.93 2.23
N VAL A 156 20.62 1.11 2.22
CA VAL A 156 20.83 -0.01 3.16
C VAL A 156 21.07 0.49 4.59
N GLU A 157 21.38 1.75 4.80
CA GLU A 157 21.51 2.32 6.16
C GLU A 157 20.35 3.25 6.48
N MET A 158 19.80 3.92 5.46
CA MET A 158 18.82 4.98 5.64
C MET A 158 17.37 4.49 5.58
N GLY A 159 17.07 3.43 4.82
CA GLY A 159 15.71 2.99 4.52
C GLY A 159 15.28 3.33 3.09
N TYR A 160 13.97 3.42 2.85
CA TYR A 160 13.37 3.62 1.53
C TYR A 160 13.26 5.09 1.13
N PRO A 161 13.56 5.45 -0.13
CA PRO A 161 13.18 6.74 -0.70
C PRO A 161 11.66 6.79 -0.94
N ALA A 162 10.94 7.39 0.01
CA ALA A 162 9.49 7.53 -0.05
C ALA A 162 9.03 8.64 -1.00
N SER A 163 9.87 9.65 -1.23
CA SER A 163 9.61 10.77 -2.13
C SER A 163 10.90 11.55 -2.40
N PHE A 164 10.99 12.18 -3.56
CA PHE A 164 12.00 13.17 -3.88
C PHE A 164 11.32 14.40 -4.49
N ASN A 165 11.72 15.58 -4.05
CA ASN A 165 11.31 16.85 -4.63
C ASN A 165 12.51 17.40 -5.42
N GLU A 166 12.42 17.43 -6.75
CA GLU A 166 13.51 17.88 -7.61
C GLU A 166 13.82 19.36 -7.45
N GLU A 167 12.80 20.22 -7.30
CA GLU A 167 12.98 21.67 -7.17
C GLU A 167 13.78 22.04 -5.91
N LEU A 168 13.51 21.37 -4.79
CA LEU A 168 14.12 21.63 -3.50
C LEU A 168 15.32 20.71 -3.20
N GLN A 169 15.56 19.69 -4.02
CA GLN A 169 16.56 18.65 -3.80
C GLN A 169 16.37 17.95 -2.44
N ILE A 170 15.12 17.75 -2.01
CA ILE A 170 14.78 17.14 -0.72
C ILE A 170 14.28 15.71 -0.96
N GLU A 171 14.95 14.76 -0.30
CA GLU A 171 14.52 13.36 -0.25
C GLU A 171 13.85 13.04 1.08
N VAL A 172 12.68 12.41 1.02
CA VAL A 172 12.00 11.87 2.20
C VAL A 172 12.30 10.39 2.30
N ILE A 173 12.96 10.01 3.39
CA ILE A 173 13.29 8.61 3.70
C ILE A 173 12.33 8.07 4.75
N THR A 174 12.01 6.78 4.66
CA THR A 174 11.25 6.03 5.66
C THR A 174 11.87 4.66 5.89
N ASP A 175 11.88 4.24 7.13
CA ASP A 175 12.26 2.90 7.56
C ASP A 175 11.07 1.93 7.47
N ARG A 176 9.82 2.39 7.30
CA ARG A 176 8.68 1.47 7.21
C ARG A 176 7.79 1.73 6.01
N ILE A 177 7.50 0.66 5.27
CA ILE A 177 6.55 0.66 4.16
C ILE A 177 5.63 -0.56 4.22
N ARG A 178 4.39 -0.40 3.77
CA ARG A 178 3.41 -1.49 3.59
C ARG A 178 2.75 -1.35 2.23
N LEU A 179 2.62 -2.46 1.51
CA LEU A 179 1.82 -2.53 0.29
C LEU A 179 0.57 -3.34 0.56
N TRP A 180 -0.57 -2.76 0.21
CA TRP A 180 -1.87 -3.38 0.32
C TRP A 180 -2.49 -3.56 -1.07
N ALA A 181 -3.16 -4.68 -1.31
CA ALA A 181 -3.83 -4.98 -2.58
C ALA A 181 -5.32 -5.26 -2.37
N ALA A 182 -6.18 -4.60 -3.15
CA ALA A 182 -7.63 -4.77 -3.03
C ALA A 182 -8.08 -6.18 -3.43
N ARG A 183 -9.11 -6.68 -2.76
CA ARG A 183 -9.68 -8.02 -2.95
C ARG A 183 -10.97 -7.93 -3.77
N GLY A 184 -11.00 -8.61 -4.92
CA GLY A 184 -12.16 -8.64 -5.82
C GLY A 184 -13.33 -9.48 -5.32
N LYS A 185 -13.06 -10.51 -4.51
CA LYS A 185 -14.08 -11.30 -3.80
C LYS A 185 -13.99 -11.02 -2.30
N VAL A 186 -15.13 -10.60 -1.76
CA VAL A 186 -15.40 -10.24 -0.36
C VAL A 186 -14.84 -11.31 0.58
N PHE A 187 -14.01 -10.87 1.52
CA PHE A 187 -13.66 -11.61 2.73
C PHE A 187 -14.90 -11.70 3.64
N PRO A 188 -15.08 -12.76 4.45
CA PRO A 188 -16.38 -13.10 5.03
C PRO A 188 -16.94 -11.90 5.78
N THR A 189 -18.25 -11.70 5.66
CA THR A 189 -19.04 -10.70 6.37
C THR A 189 -18.52 -10.57 7.80
N ILE A 190 -17.65 -9.59 8.05
CA ILE A 190 -17.38 -9.14 9.41
C ILE A 190 -18.77 -8.70 9.87
N PRO A 191 -19.39 -9.38 10.85
CA PRO A 191 -20.65 -8.92 11.38
C PRO A 191 -20.43 -7.45 11.67
N HIS A 192 -21.28 -6.58 11.14
CA HIS A 192 -21.29 -5.18 11.49
C HIS A 192 -21.68 -5.08 12.97
N SER A 193 -20.82 -5.57 13.87
CA SER A 193 -20.92 -5.39 15.29
C SER A 193 -20.48 -3.95 15.53
N CYS A 194 -21.49 -3.10 15.44
CA CYS A 194 -21.49 -1.73 15.92
C CYS A 194 -20.58 -0.74 15.17
N VAL A 195 -20.89 -0.48 13.89
CA VAL A 195 -21.02 0.93 13.50
C VAL A 195 -22.43 1.36 13.89
N ILE A 196 -22.67 1.45 15.21
CA ILE A 196 -23.83 2.17 15.70
C ILE A 196 -23.56 3.61 15.31
N ASN A 197 -24.27 4.07 14.28
CA ASN A 197 -24.37 5.47 13.97
C ASN A 197 -25.04 6.12 15.18
N TYR A 198 -24.24 6.68 16.10
CA TYR A 198 -24.72 7.32 17.35
C TYR A 198 -25.72 8.45 17.09
N ASN A 199 -25.90 8.87 15.84
CA ASN A 199 -26.90 9.85 15.43
C ASN A 199 -28.33 9.28 15.31
N LEU A 200 -28.52 7.97 15.12
CA LEU A 200 -29.87 7.39 15.04
C LEU A 200 -30.51 7.18 16.42
N PHE A 201 -29.71 6.93 17.46
CA PHE A 201 -30.23 6.77 18.83
C PHE A 201 -30.57 8.10 19.53
N ARG A 202 -30.09 9.24 19.02
CA ARG A 202 -30.47 10.57 19.54
C ARG A 202 -31.84 11.07 19.05
N PHE A 203 -32.36 10.55 17.95
CA PHE A 203 -33.67 11.00 17.45
C PHE A 203 -34.86 10.31 18.14
N GLN A 204 -34.64 9.16 18.80
CA GLN A 204 -35.73 8.43 19.46
C GLN A 204 -35.94 8.83 20.93
N THR A 205 -34.94 9.46 21.55
CA THR A 205 -35.04 9.96 22.93
C THR A 205 -35.61 11.39 23.04
N ILE A 206 -35.65 12.16 21.95
CA ILE A 206 -36.25 13.50 21.95
C ILE A 206 -37.77 13.43 21.73
N ILE A 207 -38.28 12.43 20.99
CA ILE A 207 -39.72 12.30 20.70
C ILE A 207 -40.50 11.79 21.92
N THR A 208 -39.87 11.04 22.83
CA THR A 208 -40.53 10.59 24.08
C THR A 208 -40.56 11.66 25.17
N LEU A 209 -39.72 12.70 25.09
CA LEU A 209 -39.75 13.81 26.06
C LEU A 209 -40.85 14.85 25.76
N PHE A 210 -41.34 14.92 24.52
CA PHE A 210 -42.42 15.84 24.13
C PHE A 210 -43.85 15.29 24.31
N MET A 211 -44.01 14.02 24.67
CA MET A 211 -45.33 13.40 24.93
C MET A 211 -45.69 13.32 26.42
N LEU A 212 -44.87 13.92 27.31
CA LEU A 212 -45.07 13.89 28.77
C LEU A 212 -45.27 15.28 29.40
N LEU A 213 -45.49 16.33 28.61
CA LEU A 213 -45.90 17.63 29.16
C LEU A 213 -47.43 17.64 29.31
N PRO A 214 -47.97 17.75 30.54
CA PRO A 214 -49.38 18.01 30.74
C PRO A 214 -49.70 19.43 30.29
N GLU A 215 -50.80 19.59 29.56
CA GLU A 215 -51.40 20.89 29.28
C GLU A 215 -51.84 21.54 30.60
N THR A 216 -51.34 22.74 30.87
CA THR A 216 -51.88 23.68 31.88
C THR A 216 -52.20 25.00 31.20
#